data_AF-A0A2L2YK34-F1
#
_entry.id   AF-A0A2L2YK34-F1
#
_cell.length_a   1.000
_cell.length_b   1.000
_cell.length_c   1.000
_cell.angle_alpha   90.00
_cell.angle_beta   90.00
_cell.angle_gamma   90.00
#
_symmetry.space_group_name_H-M   'P 1'
#
loop_
_entity.id
_entity.type
_entity.pdbx_description
1 polymer ?
#
loop_
_entity_poly.entity_id
_entity_poly.type
_entity_poly.pdbx_seq_one_letter_code
_entity_poly.pdbx_strand_id
1 'polypeptide(L)'
;KIENRVTPRRAQFSRGASKSKNESPSNVRPCEQHTFLTDITEVRQMEQGLLQLLDDFHLGKLQAFGKNCTFEKMEQVREQQERLARVHFELNAQQEIPQSEDARRLGRENLRKLIDNLQQLSRSIEQLQISNSNLQTDV
;
A
#
# COMPACT_ATOMS: atom_id res chain seq x y z
N LYS A 1 -5.52 -17.23 -15.04
CA LYS A 1 -4.91 -17.33 -13.69
C LYS A 1 -4.25 -15.99 -13.42
N ILE A 2 -4.87 -15.14 -12.59
CA ILE A 2 -4.43 -13.77 -12.34
C ILE A 2 -3.91 -13.72 -10.90
N GLU A 3 -2.69 -13.24 -10.75
CA GLU A 3 -1.89 -13.18 -9.53
C GLU A 3 -2.29 -11.94 -8.71
N ASN A 4 -2.91 -12.16 -7.55
CA ASN A 4 -3.25 -11.11 -6.60
C ASN A 4 -2.02 -10.81 -5.72
N ARG A 5 -1.39 -9.65 -5.91
CA ARG A 5 -0.39 -9.13 -4.94
C ARG A 5 -1.09 -8.41 -3.80
N VAL A 6 -1.03 -9.04 -2.63
CA VAL A 6 -1.53 -8.55 -1.34
C VAL A 6 -0.61 -7.45 -0.80
N THR A 7 -1.16 -6.28 -0.51
CA THR A 7 -0.51 -5.21 0.27
C THR A 7 -0.32 -5.65 1.74
N PRO A 8 0.83 -5.41 2.39
CA PRO A 8 1.06 -5.93 3.73
C PRO A 8 0.28 -5.13 4.78
N ARG A 9 -0.49 -5.85 5.60
CA ARG A 9 -1.19 -5.36 6.79
C ARG A 9 -0.19 -5.00 7.90
N ARG A 10 -0.46 -3.86 8.54
CA ARG A 10 0.09 -3.37 9.81
C ARG A 10 0.15 -4.47 10.89
N ALA A 11 1.34 -4.74 11.42
CA ALA A 11 1.54 -5.71 12.50
C ALA A 11 0.92 -5.21 13.81
N GLN A 12 0.01 -6.00 14.38
CA GLN A 12 -0.52 -5.84 15.73
C GLN A 12 0.30 -6.73 16.67
N PHE A 13 1.00 -6.14 17.63
CA PHE A 13 1.70 -6.90 18.67
C PHE A 13 0.71 -7.33 19.76
N SER A 14 0.32 -8.60 19.74
CA SER A 14 -0.40 -9.27 20.83
C SER A 14 0.58 -9.72 21.91
N ARG A 15 0.42 -9.22 23.14
CA ARG A 15 1.12 -9.73 24.34
C ARG A 15 0.60 -11.12 24.67
N GLY A 16 1.49 -12.12 24.70
CA GLY A 16 1.22 -13.50 25.03
C GLY A 16 1.97 -13.94 26.30
N ALA A 17 1.26 -14.74 27.10
CA ALA A 17 1.53 -15.23 28.45
C ALA A 17 2.89 -15.92 28.72
N SER A 18 3.28 -15.82 29.99
CA SER A 18 4.35 -16.51 30.71
C SER A 18 4.18 -18.04 30.82
N LYS A 19 5.26 -18.81 30.61
CA LYS A 19 5.47 -20.14 31.21
C LYS A 19 6.96 -20.51 31.27
N SER A 20 7.43 -20.90 32.46
CA SER A 20 8.81 -21.24 32.82
C SER A 20 9.28 -22.66 32.46
N LYS A 21 10.62 -22.79 32.42
CA LYS A 21 11.52 -23.93 32.77
C LYS A 21 12.34 -24.51 31.61
N ASN A 22 13.64 -24.20 31.56
CA ASN A 22 14.72 -25.14 31.91
C ASN A 22 16.11 -24.46 31.90
N GLU A 23 17.00 -24.97 32.75
CA GLU A 23 18.33 -24.47 33.13
C GLU A 23 19.43 -24.56 32.04
N SER A 24 20.29 -23.51 32.02
CA SER A 24 21.78 -23.46 31.94
C SER A 24 22.55 -24.17 30.79
N PRO A 25 23.69 -23.62 30.29
CA PRO A 25 24.60 -22.69 30.93
C PRO A 25 24.67 -21.31 30.28
N SER A 26 24.78 -20.31 31.15
CA SER A 26 25.06 -18.92 30.85
C SER A 26 26.37 -18.78 30.07
N ASN A 27 26.27 -18.62 28.75
CA ASN A 27 27.22 -17.77 28.02
C ASN A 27 26.66 -16.35 28.07
N VAL A 28 26.68 -15.76 29.26
CA VAL A 28 26.50 -14.33 29.44
C VAL A 28 27.69 -13.71 28.71
N ARG A 29 27.46 -13.30 27.46
CA ARG A 29 28.22 -12.20 26.89
C ARG A 29 28.26 -11.14 27.98
N PRO A 30 29.42 -10.62 28.37
CA PRO A 30 29.45 -9.45 29.24
C PRO A 30 28.54 -8.41 28.58
N CYS A 31 27.34 -8.24 29.14
CA CYS A 31 26.58 -7.04 28.93
C CYS A 31 27.47 -6.03 29.63
N GLU A 32 28.32 -5.33 28.87
CA GLU A 32 29.14 -4.27 29.40
C GLU A 32 28.18 -3.34 30.12
N GLN A 33 28.19 -3.46 31.45
CA GLN A 33 27.43 -2.58 32.30
C GLN A 33 28.00 -1.20 31.95
N HIS A 34 27.20 -0.35 31.31
CA HIS A 34 27.42 1.09 31.26
C HIS A 34 27.26 1.62 32.69
N THR A 35 28.18 1.19 33.55
CA THR A 35 28.39 1.66 34.90
C THR A 35 28.81 3.10 34.76
N PHE A 36 28.04 3.97 35.41
CA PHE A 36 28.18 5.39 35.74
C PHE A 36 29.62 5.95 35.89
N LEU A 37 30.42 5.81 34.85
CA LEU A 37 31.71 6.42 34.60
C LEU A 37 31.64 6.74 33.11
N THR A 38 30.81 7.72 32.75
CA THR A 38 31.05 8.40 31.47
C THR A 38 32.43 9.01 31.63
N ASP A 39 33.41 8.39 30.99
CA ASP A 39 34.79 8.82 31.09
C ASP A 39 34.81 10.31 30.76
N ILE A 40 35.47 11.11 31.60
CA ILE A 40 35.57 12.56 31.40
C ILE A 40 36.17 12.85 30.00
N THR A 41 36.99 11.93 29.48
CA THR A 41 37.49 11.99 28.10
C THR A 41 36.40 11.77 27.04
N GLU A 42 35.44 10.86 27.24
CA GLU A 42 34.30 10.67 26.34
C GLU A 42 33.37 11.88 26.32
N VAL A 43 33.09 12.46 27.50
CA VAL A 43 32.26 13.68 27.61
C VAL A 43 32.92 14.85 26.88
N ARG A 44 34.24 15.04 27.07
CA ARG A 44 35.00 16.10 26.38
C ARG A 44 35.08 15.86 24.88
N GLN A 45 35.17 14.60 24.44
CA GLN A 45 35.16 14.28 23.01
C GLN A 45 33.79 14.59 22.39
N MET A 46 32.70 14.29 23.08
CA MET A 46 31.35 14.66 22.66
C MET A 46 31.17 16.18 22.65
N GLU A 47 31.63 16.89 23.68
CA GLU A 47 31.61 18.36 23.73
C GLU A 47 32.36 18.96 22.54
N GLN A 48 33.56 18.47 22.25
CA GLN A 48 34.34 18.91 21.09
C GLN A 48 33.60 18.65 19.77
N GLY A 49 32.97 17.48 19.63
CA GLY A 49 32.17 17.14 18.46
C GLY A 49 30.93 18.04 18.31
N LEU A 50 30.26 18.39 19.42
CA LEU A 50 29.12 19.30 19.41
C LEU A 50 29.52 20.74 19.09
N LEU A 51 30.64 21.23 19.63
CA LEU A 51 31.19 22.55 19.30
C LEU A 51 31.56 22.63 17.81
N GLN A 52 32.21 21.60 17.27
CA GLN A 52 32.54 21.54 15.85
C GLN A 52 31.29 21.48 14.96
N LEU A 53 30.26 20.75 15.39
CA LEU A 53 28.96 20.73 14.71
C LEU A 53 28.30 22.13 14.71
N LEU A 54 28.41 22.87 15.83
CA LEU A 54 27.91 24.24 15.94
C LEU A 54 28.67 25.19 15.00
N ASP A 55 29.99 25.06 14.92
CA ASP A 55 30.83 25.85 14.01
C ASP A 55 30.48 25.55 12.54
N ASP A 56 30.30 24.28 12.19
CA ASP A 56 29.88 23.88 10.85
C ASP A 56 28.45 24.36 10.52
N PHE A 57 27.61 24.59 11.53
CA PHE A 57 26.29 25.21 11.38
C PHE A 57 26.41 26.71 11.10
N HIS A 58 27.21 27.44 11.88
CA HIS A 58 27.43 28.88 11.67
C HIS A 58 28.12 29.20 10.33
N LEU A 59 29.02 28.32 9.88
CA LEU A 59 29.69 28.43 8.58
C LEU A 59 28.80 27.97 7.41
N GLY A 60 27.59 27.50 7.67
CA GLY A 60 26.64 27.03 6.65
C GLY A 60 27.10 25.77 5.91
N LYS A 61 28.05 25.01 6.47
CA LYS A 61 28.54 23.75 5.89
C LYS A 61 27.55 22.61 6.10
N LEU A 62 26.78 22.66 7.18
CA LEU A 62 25.69 21.72 7.46
C LEU A 62 24.47 22.06 6.60
N GLN A 63 24.40 21.48 5.41
CA GLN A 63 23.18 21.45 4.61
C GLN A 63 22.42 20.14 4.87
N ALA A 64 21.31 20.22 5.61
CA ALA A 64 20.41 19.08 5.83
C ALA A 64 19.74 18.61 4.53
N PHE A 65 19.63 19.51 3.56
CA PHE A 65 19.10 19.23 2.23
C PHE A 65 20.04 19.86 1.20
N GLY A 66 20.40 19.12 0.14
CA GLY A 66 21.37 19.58 -0.85
C GLY A 66 20.94 20.91 -1.50
N LYS A 67 21.90 21.65 -2.10
CA LYS A 67 21.68 22.98 -2.71
C LYS A 67 20.37 23.16 -3.51
N ASN A 68 19.86 22.08 -4.11
CA ASN A 68 18.65 22.08 -4.94
C ASN A 68 17.43 21.38 -4.30
N CYS A 69 17.56 20.74 -3.14
CA CYS A 69 16.44 20.21 -2.36
C CYS A 69 16.19 21.19 -1.21
N THR A 70 15.18 22.03 -1.32
CA THR A 70 14.79 22.91 -0.22
C THR A 70 13.81 22.17 0.70
N PHE A 71 13.69 22.62 1.95
CA PHE A 71 12.64 22.17 2.86
C PHE A 71 11.25 22.28 2.20
N GLU A 72 11.04 23.35 1.43
CA GLU A 72 9.83 23.57 0.64
C GLU A 72 9.55 22.45 -0.38
N LYS A 73 10.58 21.93 -1.07
CA LYS A 73 10.42 20.78 -1.98
C LYS A 73 10.04 19.51 -1.23
N MET A 74 10.61 19.28 -0.05
CA MET A 74 10.23 18.15 0.80
C MET A 74 8.79 18.26 1.30
N GLU A 75 8.36 19.46 1.67
CA GLU A 75 6.97 19.74 2.05
C GLU A 75 6.02 19.49 0.87
N GLN A 76 6.36 19.95 -0.34
CA GLN A 76 5.58 19.69 -1.55
C GLN A 76 5.46 18.18 -1.86
N VAL A 77 6.52 17.40 -1.63
CA VAL A 77 6.48 15.93 -1.77
C VAL A 77 5.56 15.32 -0.73
N ARG A 78 5.64 15.77 0.53
CA ARG A 78 4.74 15.30 1.60
C ARG A 78 3.28 15.56 1.26
N GLU A 79 2.94 16.76 0.80
CA GLU A 79 1.56 17.09 0.42
C GLU A 79 1.06 16.25 -0.76
N GLN A 80 1.91 16.01 -1.77
CA GLN A 80 1.57 15.14 -2.90
C GLN A 80 1.26 13.71 -2.43
N GLN A 81 2.10 13.18 -1.55
CA GLN A 81 1.89 11.86 -0.95
C GLN A 81 0.60 11.80 -0.13
N GLU A 82 0.31 12.82 0.67
CA GLU A 82 -0.91 12.89 1.47
C GLU A 82 -2.17 12.95 0.60
N ARG A 83 -2.17 13.79 -0.46
CA ARG A 83 -3.28 13.85 -1.42
C ARG A 83 -3.51 12.50 -2.10
N LEU A 84 -2.43 11.84 -2.53
CA LEU A 84 -2.52 10.52 -3.14
C LEU A 84 -3.09 9.48 -2.16
N ALA A 85 -2.65 9.49 -0.91
CA ALA A 85 -3.15 8.59 0.12
C ALA A 85 -4.65 8.82 0.38
N ARG A 86 -5.09 10.08 0.46
CA ARG A 86 -6.52 10.44 0.62
C ARG A 86 -7.36 9.87 -0.53
N VAL A 87 -6.95 10.10 -1.78
CA VAL A 87 -7.64 9.57 -2.96
C VAL A 87 -7.64 8.04 -2.97
N HIS A 88 -6.52 7.39 -2.63
CA HIS A 88 -6.45 5.94 -2.53
C HIS A 88 -7.47 5.40 -1.51
N PHE A 89 -7.55 6.00 -0.32
CA PHE A 89 -8.52 5.60 0.69
C PHE A 89 -9.96 5.87 0.25
N GLU A 90 -10.23 6.98 -0.43
CA GLU A 90 -11.55 7.32 -0.95
C GLU A 90 -12.01 6.33 -2.03
N LEU A 91 -11.17 6.04 -3.02
CA LEU A 91 -11.45 5.05 -4.05
C LEU A 91 -11.61 3.64 -3.47
N ASN A 92 -10.76 3.27 -2.51
CA ASN A 92 -10.90 2.00 -1.80
C ASN A 92 -12.21 1.94 -1.00
N ALA A 93 -12.61 3.03 -0.35
CA ALA A 93 -13.91 3.11 0.33
C ALA A 93 -15.08 3.00 -0.66
N GLN A 94 -14.99 3.62 -1.84
CA GLN A 94 -15.99 3.50 -2.92
C GLN A 94 -16.07 2.09 -3.51
N GLN A 95 -14.96 1.34 -3.51
CA GLN A 95 -14.91 -0.04 -3.99
C GLN A 95 -15.39 -1.05 -2.94
N GLU A 96 -15.17 -0.75 -1.65
CA GLU A 96 -15.67 -1.53 -0.50
C GLU A 96 -17.14 -1.22 -0.18
N ILE A 97 -17.66 -0.04 -0.57
CA ILE A 97 -19.11 0.17 -0.68
C ILE A 97 -19.55 -0.75 -1.81
N PRO A 98 -20.35 -1.81 -1.53
CA PRO A 98 -21.02 -2.50 -2.61
C PRO A 98 -21.76 -1.39 -3.34
N GLN A 99 -21.45 -1.15 -4.63
CA GLN A 99 -22.36 -0.36 -5.48
C GLN A 99 -23.75 -0.79 -5.05
N SER A 100 -24.58 0.16 -4.57
CA SER A 100 -25.80 -0.13 -3.79
C SER A 100 -26.40 -1.44 -4.28
N GLU A 101 -26.77 -2.39 -3.42
CA GLU A 101 -27.28 -3.70 -3.86
C GLU A 101 -28.25 -3.57 -5.07
N ASP A 102 -28.99 -2.46 -5.13
CA ASP A 102 -29.78 -1.97 -6.26
C ASP A 102 -29.03 -1.73 -7.58
N ALA A 103 -27.90 -0.99 -7.59
CA ALA A 103 -27.05 -0.81 -8.76
C ALA A 103 -26.42 -2.13 -9.26
N ARG A 104 -26.01 -3.01 -8.34
CA ARG A 104 -25.54 -4.36 -8.71
C ARG A 104 -26.67 -5.23 -9.24
N ARG A 105 -27.86 -5.15 -8.64
CA ARG A 105 -29.08 -5.83 -9.13
C ARG A 105 -29.45 -5.33 -10.52
N LEU A 106 -29.47 -4.02 -10.73
CA LEU A 106 -29.77 -3.39 -12.02
C LEU A 106 -28.75 -3.78 -13.09
N GLY A 107 -27.45 -3.82 -12.75
CA GLY A 107 -26.40 -4.32 -13.65
C GLY A 107 -26.62 -5.79 -14.04
N ARG A 108 -27.00 -6.66 -13.09
CA ARG A 108 -27.36 -8.06 -13.38
C ARG A 108 -28.60 -8.19 -14.27
N GLU A 109 -29.63 -7.39 -14.01
CA GLU A 109 -30.86 -7.37 -14.82
C GLU A 109 -30.59 -6.87 -16.24
N ASN A 110 -29.79 -5.83 -16.41
CA ASN A 110 -29.41 -5.32 -17.72
C ASN A 110 -28.59 -6.34 -18.51
N LEU A 111 -27.65 -7.04 -17.86
CA LEU A 111 -26.90 -8.13 -18.51
C LEU A 111 -27.82 -9.28 -18.92
N ARG A 112 -28.80 -9.64 -18.09
CA ARG A 112 -29.79 -10.68 -18.42
C ARG A 112 -30.63 -10.29 -19.64
N LYS A 113 -31.14 -9.06 -19.68
CA LYS A 113 -31.87 -8.52 -20.84
C LYS A 113 -31.01 -8.54 -22.11
N LEU A 114 -29.73 -8.17 -22.00
CA LEU A 114 -28.81 -8.20 -23.13
C LEU A 114 -28.62 -9.62 -23.67
N ILE A 115 -28.43 -10.60 -22.80
CA ILE A 115 -28.30 -12.02 -23.18
C ILE A 115 -29.58 -12.53 -23.85
N ASP A 116 -30.76 -12.22 -23.29
CA ASP A 116 -32.04 -12.63 -23.88
C ASP A 116 -32.22 -12.03 -25.28
N ASN A 117 -31.89 -10.74 -25.46
CA ASN A 117 -31.96 -10.08 -26.77
C ASN A 117 -30.97 -10.68 -27.77
N LEU A 118 -29.75 -11.00 -27.36
CA LEU A 118 -28.76 -11.65 -28.23
C LEU A 118 -29.21 -13.07 -28.63
N GLN A 119 -29.79 -13.83 -27.71
CA GLN A 119 -30.36 -15.15 -28.02
C GLN A 119 -31.52 -15.03 -29.00
N GLN A 120 -32.42 -14.06 -28.81
CA GLN A 120 -33.52 -13.83 -29.74
C GLN A 120 -33.00 -13.44 -31.13
N LEU A 121 -32.01 -12.54 -31.21
CA LEU A 121 -31.37 -12.17 -32.45
C LEU A 121 -30.73 -13.39 -33.14
N SER A 122 -30.01 -14.23 -32.40
CA SER A 122 -29.43 -15.48 -32.93
C SER A 122 -30.51 -16.37 -33.54
N ARG A 123 -31.63 -16.60 -32.82
CA ARG A 123 -32.75 -17.39 -33.33
C ARG A 123 -33.37 -16.77 -34.58
N SER A 124 -33.51 -15.45 -34.63
CA SER A 124 -34.02 -14.75 -35.82
C SER A 124 -33.08 -14.89 -37.02
N ILE A 125 -31.76 -14.84 -36.81
CA ILE A 125 -30.77 -15.07 -37.86
C ILE A 125 -30.84 -16.52 -38.35
N GLU A 126 -30.88 -17.49 -37.44
CA GLU A 126 -31.01 -18.91 -37.77
C GLU A 126 -32.30 -19.20 -38.56
N GLN A 127 -33.44 -18.65 -38.12
CA GLN A 127 -34.71 -18.77 -38.83
C GLN A 127 -34.64 -18.17 -40.25
N LEU A 128 -34.00 -17.01 -40.40
CA LEU A 128 -33.82 -16.37 -41.71
C LEU A 128 -32.91 -17.20 -42.61
N GLN A 129 -31.87 -17.82 -42.07
CA GLN A 129 -30.98 -18.74 -42.81
C GLN A 129 -31.69 -20.02 -43.24
N ILE A 130 -32.50 -20.61 -42.36
CA ILE A 130 -33.34 -21.78 -42.70
C ILE A 130 -34.36 -21.40 -43.78
N SER A 131 -35.01 -20.24 -43.65
CA SER A 131 -35.97 -19.72 -44.63
C SER A 131 -35.30 -19.47 -46.00
N ASN A 132 -34.08 -18.94 -46.01
CA ASN A 132 -33.29 -18.77 -47.24
C ASN A 132 -32.86 -20.12 -47.85
N SER A 133 -32.49 -21.10 -47.03
CA SER A 133 -32.05 -22.41 -47.50
C SER A 133 -33.20 -23.19 -48.17
N ASN A 134 -34.43 -23.03 -47.68
CA ASN A 134 -35.63 -23.65 -48.25
C ASN A 134 -36.09 -23.01 -49.57
N LEU A 135 -35.65 -21.79 -49.89
CA LEU A 135 -35.92 -21.13 -51.18
C LEU A 135 -34.95 -21.58 -52.29
N GLN A 136 -33.87 -22.30 -51.95
CA GLN A 136 -32.84 -22.73 -52.91
C GLN A 136 -33.05 -24.18 -53.40
N THR A 137 -34.08 -24.88 -52.92
CA THR A 137 -34.41 -26.27 -53.28
C THR A 137 -35.61 -26.42 -54.22
N ASP A 138 -36.21 -25.33 -54.69
CA ASP A 138 -37.30 -25.34 -55.69
C ASP A 138 -36.81 -24.87 -57.08
N VAL A 139 -35.73 -25.48 -57.59
CA VAL A 139 -35.33 -25.47 -59.01
C VAL A 139 -34.95 -26.87 -59.46
#